data_AF-T0QTW4-F1
#
_entry.id   AF-T0QTW4-F1
#
_cell.length_a   1.000
_cell.length_b   1.000
_cell.length_c   1.000
_cell.angle_alpha   90.00
_cell.angle_beta   90.00
_cell.angle_gamma   90.00
#
_symmetry.space_group_name_H-M   'P 1'
#
loop_
_entity.id
_entity.type
_entity.pdbx_description
1 polymer ?
#
loop_
_entity_poly.entity_id
_entity_poly.type
_entity_poly.pdbx_seq_one_letter_code
_entity_poly.pdbx_strand_id
1 'polypeptide(L)'
;MTDAWEKMLLECALEELETNYAAKKVALREAHDAKQIAQQAQQGIYTEGLATYSHMKQNQLDEAQTHQADALDSKQTDRVSREQVVEGEDWRLLRQERDETGASGTTFARARSRLSDKHKVLARAGAERDAAAREALGHKHQQQRAAQTELATNEASIVEDTQRTERQSLAKRCDDAMQSLDAKYVGDVRGATSAPNAEAYVKAACAP
;
A
#
# COMPACT_ATOMS: atom_id res chain seq x y z
N MET A 1 -13.40 68.48 32.94
CA MET A 1 -13.91 67.19 33.48
C MET A 1 -14.23 66.16 32.38
N THR A 2 -14.22 66.52 31.10
CA THR A 2 -14.51 65.63 29.96
C THR A 2 -13.39 64.64 29.65
N ASP A 3 -12.13 65.04 29.80
CA ASP A 3 -10.94 64.24 29.44
C ASP A 3 -10.82 62.88 30.17
N ALA A 4 -11.14 62.84 31.47
CA ALA A 4 -11.01 61.62 32.27
C ALA A 4 -12.09 60.58 31.92
N TRP A 5 -13.28 61.05 31.55
CA TRP A 5 -14.39 60.19 31.14
C TRP A 5 -14.20 59.64 29.74
N GLU A 6 -13.74 60.47 28.79
CA GLU A 6 -13.39 60.04 27.44
C GLU A 6 -12.24 59.03 27.44
N LYS A 7 -11.24 59.22 28.31
CA LYS A 7 -10.16 58.26 28.51
C LYS A 7 -10.65 56.91 29.05
N MET A 8 -11.53 56.93 30.05
CA MET A 8 -12.12 55.72 30.61
C MET A 8 -12.94 54.95 29.56
N LEU A 9 -13.72 55.65 28.72
CA LEU A 9 -14.48 55.01 27.64
C LEU A 9 -13.58 54.37 26.58
N LEU A 10 -12.46 55.01 26.24
CA LEU A 10 -11.47 54.44 25.34
C LEU A 10 -10.82 53.18 25.94
N GLU A 11 -10.45 53.20 27.22
CA GLU A 11 -9.90 52.05 27.93
C GLU A 11 -10.89 50.87 27.92
N CYS A 12 -12.15 51.10 28.27
CA CYS A 12 -13.19 50.06 28.20
C CYS A 12 -13.39 49.50 26.79
N ALA A 13 -13.36 50.37 25.76
CA ALA A 13 -13.50 49.93 24.37
C ALA A 13 -12.31 49.09 23.91
N LEU A 14 -11.08 49.42 24.35
CA LEU A 14 -9.89 48.62 24.04
C LEU A 14 -9.90 47.27 24.76
N GLU A 15 -10.36 47.22 26.01
CA GLU A 15 -10.55 45.95 26.75
C GLU A 15 -11.60 45.04 26.08
N GLU A 16 -12.71 45.60 25.62
CA GLU A 16 -13.72 44.86 24.84
C GLU A 16 -13.14 44.31 23.53
N LEU A 17 -12.28 45.08 22.87
CA LEU A 17 -11.64 44.66 21.64
C LEU A 17 -10.60 43.55 21.91
N GLU A 18 -9.78 43.68 22.94
CA GLU A 18 -8.80 42.66 23.34
C GLU A 18 -9.49 41.33 23.70
N THR A 19 -10.55 41.38 24.51
CA THR A 19 -11.33 40.19 24.89
C THR A 19 -11.97 39.50 23.70
N ASN A 20 -12.56 40.25 22.76
CA ASN A 20 -13.14 39.69 21.54
C ASN A 20 -12.09 39.03 20.64
N TYR A 21 -10.92 39.66 20.45
CA TYR A 21 -9.84 39.08 19.66
C TYR A 21 -9.20 37.85 20.34
N ALA A 22 -9.08 37.87 21.67
CA ALA A 22 -8.66 36.70 22.44
C ALA A 22 -9.64 35.53 22.26
N ALA A 23 -10.94 35.78 22.33
CA ALA A 23 -11.97 34.77 22.08
C ALA A 23 -11.91 34.20 20.65
N LYS A 24 -11.73 35.06 19.63
CA LYS A 24 -11.56 34.64 18.23
C LYS A 24 -10.32 33.75 18.04
N LYS A 25 -9.21 34.05 18.71
CA LYS A 25 -8.01 33.21 18.68
C LYS A 25 -8.23 31.84 19.33
N VAL A 26 -8.93 31.80 20.47
CA VAL A 26 -9.29 30.55 21.14
C VAL A 26 -10.16 29.69 20.22
N ALA A 27 -11.23 30.26 19.66
CA ALA A 27 -12.12 29.55 18.75
C ALA A 27 -11.39 29.03 17.49
N LEU A 28 -10.44 29.81 16.95
CA LEU A 28 -9.64 29.38 15.80
C LEU A 28 -8.72 28.19 16.15
N ARG A 29 -8.11 28.20 17.33
CA ARG A 29 -7.29 27.08 17.82
C ARG A 29 -8.13 25.83 18.05
N GLU A 30 -9.27 25.96 18.71
CA GLU A 30 -10.19 24.84 18.93
C GLU A 30 -10.68 24.23 17.61
N ALA A 31 -11.03 25.06 16.62
CA ALA A 31 -11.43 24.61 15.30
C ALA A 31 -10.28 23.90 14.56
N HIS A 32 -9.05 24.41 14.69
CA HIS A 32 -7.87 23.78 14.13
C HIS A 32 -7.60 22.42 14.78
N ASP A 33 -7.67 22.33 16.11
CA ASP A 33 -7.43 21.10 16.86
C ASP A 33 -8.49 20.04 16.54
N ALA A 34 -9.76 20.43 16.47
CA ALA A 34 -10.84 19.55 16.03
C ALA A 34 -10.59 19.00 14.61
N LYS A 35 -10.08 19.85 13.71
CA LYS A 35 -9.74 19.44 12.34
C LYS A 35 -8.52 18.53 12.29
N GLN A 36 -7.52 18.75 13.14
CA GLN A 36 -6.37 17.84 13.28
C GLN A 36 -6.81 16.46 13.78
N ILE A 37 -7.67 16.41 14.80
CA ILE A 37 -8.21 15.15 15.33
C ILE A 37 -9.00 14.40 14.25
N ALA A 38 -9.86 15.10 13.51
CA ALA A 38 -10.61 14.49 12.40
C ALA A 38 -9.70 13.95 11.30
N GLN A 39 -8.65 14.70 10.92
CA GLN A 39 -7.65 14.22 9.96
C GLN A 39 -6.91 12.98 10.48
N GLN A 40 -6.50 12.95 11.75
CA GLN A 40 -5.83 11.78 12.35
C GLN A 40 -6.74 10.53 12.34
N ALA A 41 -8.02 10.69 12.67
CA ALA A 41 -8.98 9.59 12.63
C ALA A 41 -9.16 9.05 11.20
N GLN A 42 -9.29 9.95 10.22
CA GLN A 42 -9.42 9.56 8.81
C GLN A 42 -8.15 8.86 8.30
N GLN A 43 -6.97 9.28 8.77
CA GLN A 43 -5.70 8.63 8.44
C GLN A 43 -5.62 7.20 8.95
N GLY A 44 -6.09 6.95 10.19
CA GLY A 44 -6.21 5.59 10.72
C GLY A 44 -7.01 4.68 9.79
N ILE A 45 -8.18 5.14 9.35
CA ILE A 45 -9.06 4.39 8.42
C ILE A 45 -8.36 4.10 7.09
N TYR A 46 -7.65 5.08 6.51
CA TYR A 46 -6.93 4.88 5.26
C TYR A 46 -5.77 3.88 5.41
N THR A 47 -5.01 3.95 6.51
CA THR A 47 -3.89 3.03 6.75
C THR A 47 -4.38 1.59 6.97
N GLU A 48 -5.46 1.41 7.72
CA GLU A 48 -6.09 0.09 7.91
C GLU A 48 -6.67 -0.46 6.60
N GLY A 49 -7.30 0.40 5.81
CA GLY A 49 -7.81 0.04 4.48
C GLY A 49 -6.69 -0.40 3.53
N LEU A 50 -5.58 0.32 3.51
CA LEU A 50 -4.40 -0.01 2.69
C LEU A 50 -3.78 -1.34 3.13
N ALA A 51 -3.62 -1.56 4.44
CA ALA A 51 -3.11 -2.82 4.98
C ALA A 51 -4.02 -4.00 4.62
N THR A 52 -5.33 -3.83 4.74
CA THR A 52 -6.33 -4.85 4.37
C THR A 52 -6.26 -5.17 2.88
N TYR A 53 -6.18 -4.14 2.04
CA TYR A 53 -6.05 -4.30 0.60
C TYR A 53 -4.75 -5.04 0.23
N SER A 54 -3.62 -4.64 0.81
CA SER A 54 -2.32 -5.29 0.60
C SER A 54 -2.36 -6.76 0.99
N HIS A 55 -2.95 -7.08 2.15
CA HIS A 55 -3.09 -8.47 2.61
C HIS A 55 -3.98 -9.29 1.66
N MET A 56 -5.11 -8.73 1.22
CA MET A 56 -5.98 -9.40 0.25
C MET A 56 -5.23 -9.69 -1.06
N LYS A 57 -4.44 -8.73 -1.54
CA LYS A 57 -3.64 -8.89 -2.77
C LYS A 57 -2.53 -9.91 -2.60
N GLN A 58 -1.90 -9.98 -1.43
CA GLN A 58 -0.90 -11.00 -1.12
C GLN A 58 -1.51 -12.39 -1.15
N ASN A 59 -2.68 -12.57 -0.49
CA ASN A 59 -3.41 -13.83 -0.52
C ASN A 59 -3.78 -14.27 -1.95
N GLN A 60 -4.29 -13.35 -2.77
CA GLN A 60 -4.62 -13.63 -4.18
C GLN A 60 -3.39 -14.07 -4.97
N LEU A 61 -2.22 -13.48 -4.70
CA LEU A 61 -0.98 -13.90 -5.32
C LEU A 61 -0.59 -15.31 -4.85
N ASP A 62 -0.61 -15.57 -3.55
CA ASP A 62 -0.22 -16.85 -2.97
C ASP A 62 -1.13 -18.00 -3.46
N GLU A 63 -2.44 -17.75 -3.59
CA GLU A 63 -3.40 -18.69 -4.19
C GLU A 63 -3.05 -18.98 -5.66
N ALA A 64 -2.80 -17.94 -6.46
CA ALA A 64 -2.42 -18.10 -7.86
C ALA A 64 -1.08 -18.84 -8.04
N GLN A 65 -0.13 -18.61 -7.13
CA GLN A 65 1.17 -19.30 -7.09
C GLN A 65 0.99 -20.77 -6.74
N THR A 66 0.13 -21.08 -5.78
CA THR A 66 -0.21 -22.46 -5.39
C THR A 66 -0.86 -23.20 -6.56
N HIS A 67 -1.86 -22.61 -7.22
CA HIS A 67 -2.47 -23.21 -8.40
C HIS A 67 -1.49 -23.44 -9.56
N GLN A 68 -0.50 -22.56 -9.75
CA GLN A 68 0.55 -22.78 -10.76
C GLN A 68 1.47 -23.94 -10.38
N ALA A 69 1.81 -24.09 -9.10
CA ALA A 69 2.62 -25.20 -8.61
C ALA A 69 1.86 -26.53 -8.77
N ASP A 70 0.60 -26.58 -8.35
CA ASP A 70 -0.27 -27.77 -8.49
C ASP A 70 -0.43 -28.18 -9.96
N ALA A 71 -0.63 -27.21 -10.86
CA ALA A 71 -0.74 -27.47 -12.29
C ALA A 71 0.58 -28.02 -12.88
N LEU A 72 1.74 -27.58 -12.38
CA LEU A 72 3.03 -28.11 -12.79
C LEU A 72 3.24 -29.54 -12.28
N ASP A 73 2.91 -29.81 -11.02
CA ASP A 73 3.00 -31.15 -10.42
C ASP A 73 2.05 -32.14 -11.10
N SER A 74 0.84 -31.71 -11.46
CA SER A 74 -0.10 -32.51 -12.25
C SER A 74 0.47 -32.85 -13.63
N LYS A 75 1.06 -31.88 -14.35
CA LYS A 75 1.71 -32.14 -15.65
C LYS A 75 2.87 -33.12 -15.53
N GLN A 76 3.65 -33.05 -14.46
CA GLN A 76 4.72 -34.02 -14.23
C GLN A 76 4.16 -35.42 -13.97
N THR A 77 3.12 -35.52 -13.15
CA THR A 77 2.46 -36.80 -12.85
C THR A 77 1.93 -37.45 -14.13
N ASP A 78 1.30 -36.65 -15.00
CA ASP A 78 0.82 -37.09 -16.31
C ASP A 78 1.96 -37.54 -17.23
N ARG A 79 3.08 -36.81 -17.25
CA ARG A 79 4.28 -37.17 -18.03
C ARG A 79 4.82 -38.52 -17.58
N VAL A 80 5.05 -38.69 -16.27
CA VAL A 80 5.59 -39.95 -15.70
C VAL A 80 4.66 -41.11 -16.01
N SER A 81 3.35 -40.93 -15.87
CA SER A 81 2.36 -41.96 -16.19
C SER A 81 2.40 -42.34 -17.67
N ARG A 82 2.48 -41.36 -18.59
CA ARG A 82 2.62 -41.63 -20.03
C ARG A 82 3.91 -42.35 -20.37
N GLU A 83 5.02 -41.98 -19.73
CA GLU A 83 6.31 -42.66 -19.92
C GLU A 83 6.26 -44.12 -19.47
N GLN A 84 5.59 -44.43 -18.35
CA GLN A 84 5.39 -45.80 -17.88
C GLN A 84 4.53 -46.63 -18.85
N VAL A 85 3.49 -46.04 -19.46
CA VAL A 85 2.67 -46.71 -20.48
C VAL A 85 3.50 -47.04 -21.71
N VAL A 86 4.24 -46.06 -22.24
CA VAL A 86 5.12 -46.24 -23.41
C VAL A 86 6.20 -47.28 -23.12
N GLU A 87 6.80 -47.26 -21.93
CA GLU A 87 7.76 -48.30 -21.52
C GLU A 87 7.11 -49.69 -21.50
N GLY A 88 5.91 -49.82 -20.94
CA GLY A 88 5.17 -51.07 -20.95
C GLY A 88 4.86 -51.61 -22.36
N GLU A 89 4.56 -50.71 -23.31
CA GLU A 89 4.33 -51.04 -24.72
C GLU A 89 5.62 -51.47 -25.44
N ASP A 90 6.69 -50.69 -25.26
CA ASP A 90 8.04 -51.00 -25.78
C ASP A 90 8.48 -52.41 -25.30
N TRP A 91 8.26 -52.74 -24.03
CA TRP A 91 8.55 -54.08 -23.48
C TRP A 91 7.66 -55.19 -24.04
N ARG A 92 6.41 -54.87 -24.39
CA ARG A 92 5.48 -55.83 -25.00
C ARG A 92 5.92 -56.15 -26.43
N LEU A 93 6.21 -55.12 -27.22
CA LEU A 93 6.69 -55.26 -28.60
C LEU A 93 8.00 -56.06 -28.66
N LEU A 94 8.95 -55.77 -27.77
CA LEU A 94 10.22 -56.51 -27.73
C LEU A 94 10.02 -58.02 -27.47
N ARG A 95 9.05 -58.39 -26.64
CA ARG A 95 8.71 -59.80 -26.39
C ARG A 95 8.03 -60.44 -27.60
N GLN A 96 7.10 -59.73 -28.22
CA GLN A 96 6.44 -60.18 -29.43
C GLN A 96 7.43 -60.42 -30.57
N GLU A 97 8.36 -59.49 -30.82
CA GLU A 97 9.40 -59.65 -31.83
C GLU A 97 10.27 -60.89 -31.58
N ARG A 98 10.61 -61.17 -30.30
CA ARG A 98 11.36 -62.37 -29.93
C ARG A 98 10.58 -63.64 -30.29
N ASP A 99 9.29 -63.67 -29.95
CA ASP A 99 8.44 -64.84 -30.16
C ASP A 99 8.19 -65.07 -31.67
N GLU A 100 8.07 -64.01 -32.47
CA GLU A 100 7.87 -64.08 -33.92
C GLU A 100 9.14 -64.44 -34.70
N THR A 101 10.29 -63.92 -34.29
CA THR A 101 11.56 -64.09 -35.03
C THR A 101 12.40 -65.28 -34.55
N GLY A 102 12.05 -65.89 -33.41
CA GLY A 102 12.87 -66.95 -32.79
C GLY A 102 14.26 -66.47 -32.39
N ALA A 103 14.41 -65.17 -32.09
CA ALA A 103 15.69 -64.55 -31.78
C ALA A 103 16.46 -65.31 -30.69
N SER A 104 17.77 -65.52 -30.92
CA SER A 104 18.63 -66.21 -29.95
C SER A 104 18.70 -65.44 -28.61
N GLY A 105 18.98 -66.16 -27.52
CA GLY A 105 19.01 -65.56 -26.18
C GLY A 105 19.96 -64.37 -26.05
N THR A 106 21.05 -64.34 -26.84
CA THR A 106 22.04 -63.26 -26.81
C THR A 106 21.58 -62.00 -27.54
N THR A 107 20.87 -62.12 -28.66
CA THR A 107 20.32 -60.96 -29.39
C THR A 107 19.19 -60.31 -28.60
N PHE A 108 18.30 -61.12 -28.03
CA PHE A 108 17.24 -60.63 -27.15
C PHE A 108 17.81 -59.93 -25.90
N ALA A 109 18.82 -60.52 -25.24
CA ALA A 109 19.45 -59.89 -24.07
C ALA A 109 20.07 -58.52 -24.39
N ARG A 110 20.72 -58.38 -25.55
CA ARG A 110 21.27 -57.09 -26.02
C ARG A 110 20.17 -56.07 -26.30
N ALA A 111 19.10 -56.46 -26.99
CA ALA A 111 17.97 -55.58 -27.27
C ALA A 111 17.27 -55.13 -25.98
N ARG A 112 17.10 -56.05 -25.02
CA ARG A 112 16.58 -55.77 -23.67
C ARG A 112 17.43 -54.74 -22.93
N SER A 113 18.76 -54.88 -22.97
CA SER A 113 19.67 -53.91 -22.34
C SER A 113 19.53 -52.52 -22.96
N ARG A 114 19.57 -52.44 -24.30
CA ARG A 114 19.42 -51.16 -25.02
C ARG A 114 18.10 -50.48 -24.72
N LEU A 115 17.01 -51.25 -24.63
CA LEU A 115 15.70 -50.72 -24.32
C LEU A 115 15.65 -50.17 -22.89
N SER A 116 16.18 -50.91 -21.91
CA SER A 116 16.32 -50.42 -20.53
C SER A 116 17.14 -49.14 -20.45
N ASP A 117 18.26 -49.07 -21.18
CA ASP A 117 19.11 -47.88 -21.17
C ASP A 117 18.41 -46.68 -21.83
N LYS A 118 17.66 -46.89 -22.91
CA LYS A 118 16.80 -45.86 -23.53
C LYS A 118 15.80 -45.30 -22.51
N HIS A 119 15.07 -46.14 -21.78
CA HIS A 119 14.10 -45.67 -20.79
C HIS A 119 14.76 -44.92 -19.64
N LYS A 120 15.90 -45.38 -19.13
CA LYS A 120 16.68 -44.65 -18.10
C LYS A 120 17.09 -43.26 -18.57
N VAL A 121 17.57 -43.13 -19.80
CA VAL A 121 17.96 -41.83 -20.39
C VAL A 121 16.76 -40.91 -20.52
N LEU A 122 15.62 -41.41 -21.03
CA LEU A 122 14.40 -40.62 -21.17
C LEU A 122 13.84 -40.15 -19.83
N ALA A 123 13.77 -41.06 -18.84
CA ALA A 123 13.29 -40.74 -17.49
C ALA A 123 14.17 -39.68 -16.82
N ARG A 124 15.50 -39.78 -16.97
CA ARG A 124 16.45 -38.79 -16.45
C ARG A 124 16.26 -37.43 -17.12
N ALA A 125 16.19 -37.38 -18.46
CA ALA A 125 15.98 -36.14 -19.20
C ALA A 125 14.61 -35.48 -18.88
N GLY A 126 13.61 -36.29 -18.58
CA GLY A 126 12.33 -35.81 -18.08
C GLY A 126 12.41 -35.21 -16.68
N ALA A 127 13.07 -35.90 -15.74
CA ALA A 127 13.28 -35.40 -14.38
C ALA A 127 14.09 -34.09 -14.34
N GLU A 128 15.12 -33.97 -15.19
CA GLU A 128 15.92 -32.74 -15.30
C GLU A 128 15.08 -31.56 -15.83
N ARG A 129 14.20 -31.79 -16.80
CA ARG A 129 13.25 -30.78 -17.29
C ARG A 129 12.26 -30.34 -16.22
N ASP A 130 11.71 -31.30 -15.45
CA ASP A 130 10.77 -30.99 -14.38
C ASP A 130 11.44 -30.19 -13.25
N ALA A 131 12.68 -30.53 -12.89
CA ALA A 131 13.46 -29.80 -11.91
C ALA A 131 13.71 -28.35 -12.37
N ALA A 132 14.14 -28.16 -13.62
CA ALA A 132 14.34 -26.83 -14.19
C ALA A 132 13.04 -26.00 -14.24
N ALA A 133 11.90 -26.64 -14.54
CA ALA A 133 10.61 -25.97 -14.54
C ALA A 133 10.19 -25.51 -13.13
N ARG A 134 10.44 -26.32 -12.09
CA ARG A 134 10.19 -25.93 -10.70
C ARG A 134 11.09 -24.78 -10.25
N GLU A 135 12.37 -24.84 -10.60
CA GLU A 135 13.33 -23.79 -10.26
C GLU A 135 12.94 -22.45 -10.91
N ALA A 136 12.62 -22.47 -12.21
CA ALA A 136 12.15 -21.28 -12.91
C ALA A 136 10.85 -20.72 -12.32
N LEU A 137 9.92 -21.60 -11.93
CA LEU A 137 8.67 -21.18 -11.27
C LEU A 137 8.94 -20.57 -9.90
N GLY A 138 9.84 -21.17 -9.10
CA GLY A 138 10.25 -20.64 -7.80
C GLY A 138 10.89 -19.25 -7.91
N HIS A 139 11.78 -19.04 -8.88
CA HIS A 139 12.34 -17.72 -9.15
C HIS A 139 11.28 -16.70 -9.56
N LYS A 140 10.33 -17.08 -10.41
CA LYS A 140 9.21 -16.22 -10.79
C LYS A 140 8.37 -15.83 -9.57
N HIS A 141 8.06 -16.78 -8.69
CA HIS A 141 7.29 -16.51 -7.46
C HIS A 141 8.04 -15.56 -6.53
N GLN A 142 9.36 -15.75 -6.37
CA GLN A 142 10.21 -14.86 -5.58
C GLN A 142 10.23 -13.44 -6.15
N GLN A 143 10.40 -13.28 -7.46
CA GLN A 143 10.36 -11.98 -8.12
C GLN A 143 9.01 -11.28 -7.95
N GLN A 144 7.90 -12.02 -8.07
CA GLN A 144 6.57 -11.46 -7.87
C GLN A 144 6.36 -10.98 -6.43
N ARG A 145 6.79 -11.77 -5.44
CA ARG A 145 6.72 -11.37 -4.02
C ARG A 145 7.57 -10.13 -3.73
N ALA A 146 8.78 -10.07 -4.29
CA ALA A 146 9.64 -8.90 -4.16
C ALA A 146 8.99 -7.64 -4.76
N ALA A 147 8.46 -7.73 -5.98
CA ALA A 147 7.78 -6.62 -6.64
C ALA A 147 6.52 -6.17 -5.87
N GLN A 148 5.76 -7.11 -5.30
CA GLN A 148 4.57 -6.77 -4.50
C GLN A 148 4.94 -6.11 -3.17
N THR A 149 6.03 -6.55 -2.54
CA THR A 149 6.56 -5.91 -1.32
C THR A 149 7.02 -4.48 -1.61
N GLU A 150 7.75 -4.28 -2.70
CA GLU A 150 8.22 -2.95 -3.12
C GLU A 150 7.04 -2.01 -3.41
N LEU A 151 6.02 -2.50 -4.13
CA LEU A 151 4.81 -1.74 -4.41
C LEU A 151 4.07 -1.35 -3.12
N ALA A 152 3.91 -2.27 -2.17
CA ALA A 152 3.29 -1.98 -0.88
C ALA A 152 4.08 -0.92 -0.08
N THR A 153 5.41 -0.99 -0.10
CA THR A 153 6.25 0.03 0.56
C THR A 153 6.14 1.40 -0.11
N ASN A 154 6.09 1.45 -1.43
CA ASN A 154 5.95 2.70 -2.17
C ASN A 154 4.57 3.34 -1.96
N GLU A 155 3.51 2.55 -1.98
CA GLU A 155 2.15 3.02 -1.69
C GLU A 155 2.05 3.58 -0.26
N ALA A 156 2.62 2.88 0.72
CA ALA A 156 2.66 3.37 2.11
C ALA A 156 3.41 4.72 2.22
N SER A 157 4.55 4.87 1.55
CA SER A 157 5.31 6.11 1.52
C SER A 157 4.52 7.26 0.90
N ILE A 158 3.83 7.03 -0.22
CA ILE A 158 3.02 8.06 -0.89
C ILE A 158 1.90 8.53 0.02
N VAL A 159 1.24 7.61 0.72
CA VAL A 159 0.19 7.96 1.69
C VAL A 159 0.78 8.78 2.83
N GLU A 160 1.90 8.37 3.40
CA GLU A 160 2.56 9.11 4.49
C GLU A 160 2.98 10.53 4.07
N ASP A 161 3.59 10.68 2.90
CA ASP A 161 4.04 11.98 2.38
C ASP A 161 2.88 12.92 2.07
N THR A 162 1.80 12.39 1.50
CA THR A 162 0.58 13.16 1.24
C THR A 162 -0.02 13.66 2.56
N GLN A 163 -0.13 12.78 3.56
CA GLN A 163 -0.64 13.12 4.88
C GLN A 163 0.23 14.15 5.59
N ARG A 164 1.56 14.02 5.50
CA ARG A 164 2.50 14.98 6.05
C ARG A 164 2.32 16.36 5.43
N THR A 165 2.19 16.41 4.10
CA THR A 165 1.98 17.66 3.35
C THR A 165 0.67 18.33 3.75
N GLU A 166 -0.42 17.55 3.86
CA GLU A 166 -1.71 18.07 4.30
C GLU A 166 -1.66 18.64 5.72
N ARG A 167 -1.06 17.92 6.68
CA ARG A 167 -0.87 18.40 8.06
C ARG A 167 -0.07 19.70 8.11
N GLN A 168 1.03 19.77 7.36
CA GLN A 168 1.86 20.98 7.26
C GLN A 168 1.07 22.15 6.66
N SER A 169 0.29 21.90 5.60
CA SER A 169 -0.56 22.91 4.98
C SER A 169 -1.63 23.43 5.94
N LEU A 170 -2.21 22.56 6.76
CA LEU A 170 -3.24 22.92 7.73
C LEU A 170 -2.66 23.79 8.85
N ALA A 171 -1.52 23.38 9.39
CA ALA A 171 -0.80 24.14 10.43
C ALA A 171 -0.46 25.54 9.91
N LYS A 172 0.13 25.63 8.71
CA LYS A 172 0.46 26.91 8.08
C LYS A 172 -0.76 27.81 7.91
N ARG A 173 -1.89 27.27 7.45
CA ARG A 173 -3.14 28.04 7.31
C ARG A 173 -3.66 28.56 8.64
N CYS A 174 -3.49 27.82 9.73
CA CYS A 174 -3.85 28.26 11.08
C CYS A 174 -2.95 29.42 11.53
N ASP A 175 -1.63 29.27 11.33
CA ASP A 175 -0.65 30.31 11.65
C ASP A 175 -0.91 31.60 10.86
N ASP A 176 -1.14 31.49 9.55
CA ASP A 176 -1.47 32.63 8.68
C ASP A 176 -2.77 33.32 9.14
N ALA A 177 -3.77 32.55 9.56
CA ALA A 177 -5.03 33.09 10.08
C ALA A 177 -4.85 33.78 11.44
N MET A 178 -4.01 33.24 12.34
CA MET A 178 -3.66 33.89 13.61
C MET A 178 -2.91 35.21 13.36
N GLN A 179 -1.93 35.22 12.47
CA GLN A 179 -1.19 36.44 12.11
C GLN A 179 -2.10 37.50 11.48
N SER A 180 -3.05 37.10 10.64
CA SER A 180 -4.05 38.00 10.07
C SER A 180 -4.95 38.61 11.15
N LEU A 181 -5.38 37.81 12.14
CA LEU A 181 -6.11 38.31 13.30
C LEU A 181 -5.29 39.30 14.14
N ASP A 182 -4.00 39.04 14.34
CA ASP A 182 -3.08 39.96 15.02
C ASP A 182 -2.94 41.29 14.28
N ALA A 183 -2.75 41.24 12.97
CA ALA A 183 -2.66 42.44 12.14
C ALA A 183 -3.97 43.25 12.19
N LYS A 184 -5.13 42.57 12.15
CA LYS A 184 -6.44 43.22 12.25
C LYS A 184 -6.65 43.85 13.63
N TYR A 185 -6.28 43.16 14.70
CA TYR A 185 -6.29 43.70 16.07
C TYR A 185 -5.50 45.00 16.18
N VAL A 186 -4.25 45.03 15.69
CA VAL A 186 -3.41 46.23 15.69
C VAL A 186 -4.05 47.37 14.88
N GLY A 187 -4.64 47.04 13.73
CA GLY A 187 -5.39 47.99 12.90
C GLY A 187 -6.58 48.59 13.63
N ASP A 188 -7.39 47.76 14.29
CA ASP A 188 -8.59 48.20 14.99
C ASP A 188 -8.28 48.97 16.27
N VAL A 189 -7.21 48.63 17.00
CA VAL A 189 -6.70 49.44 18.14
C VAL A 189 -6.29 50.84 17.66
N ARG A 190 -5.59 50.93 16.53
CA ARG A 190 -5.21 52.23 15.94
C ARG A 190 -6.45 53.02 15.47
N GLY A 191 -7.43 52.32 14.90
CA GLY A 191 -8.70 52.90 14.49
C GLY A 191 -9.49 53.46 15.67
N ALA A 192 -9.64 52.68 16.74
CA ALA A 192 -10.34 53.07 17.96
C ALA A 192 -9.69 54.27 18.66
N THR A 193 -8.36 54.30 18.74
CA THR A 193 -7.61 55.42 19.34
C THR A 193 -7.68 56.72 18.53
N SER A 194 -7.95 56.63 17.23
CA SER A 194 -8.06 57.79 16.33
C SER A 194 -9.51 58.20 16.05
N ALA A 195 -10.49 57.42 16.52
CA ALA A 195 -11.90 57.64 16.25
C ALA A 195 -12.48 58.70 17.18
N PRO A 196 -13.39 59.57 16.69
CA PRO A 196 -14.10 60.53 17.54
C PRO A 196 -15.05 59.85 18.54
N ASN A 197 -15.43 58.60 18.30
CA ASN A 197 -16.13 57.75 19.26
C ASN A 197 -15.56 56.32 19.17
N ALA A 198 -14.66 55.98 20.10
CA ALA A 198 -14.01 54.68 20.16
C ALA A 198 -15.01 53.54 20.39
N GLU A 199 -16.03 53.74 21.24
CA GLU A 199 -17.04 52.72 21.55
C GLU A 199 -17.86 52.33 20.31
N ALA A 200 -18.29 53.32 19.53
CA ALA A 200 -19.01 53.07 18.29
C ALA A 200 -18.14 52.37 17.23
N TYR A 201 -16.85 52.73 17.17
CA TYR A 201 -15.89 52.07 16.28
C TYR A 201 -15.67 50.61 16.67
N VAL A 202 -15.39 50.33 17.96
CA VAL A 202 -15.17 48.97 18.46
C VAL A 202 -16.41 48.10 18.27
N LYS A 203 -17.61 48.61 18.54
CA LYS A 203 -18.86 47.88 18.27
C LYS A 203 -19.02 47.49 16.79
N ALA A 204 -18.63 48.38 15.87
CA ALA A 204 -18.63 48.09 14.44
C ALA A 204 -17.54 47.08 14.02
N ALA A 205 -16.34 47.17 14.61
CA ALA A 205 -15.22 46.28 14.34
C ALA A 205 -15.43 44.85 14.92
N CYS A 206 -16.18 44.75 16.02
CA CYS A 206 -16.54 43.51 16.69
C CYS A 206 -17.83 42.86 16.14
N ALA A 207 -18.57 43.53 15.27
CA ALA A 207 -19.75 42.95 14.61
C ALA A 207 -19.36 41.68 13.81
N PRO A 208 -20.23 40.64 13.82
CA PRO A 208 -19.96 39.36 13.16
C PRO A 208 -19.88 39.46 11.63
#